data_AF-A0A943D072-F1
#
_entry.id   AF-A0A943D072-F1
#
_cell.length_a   1.000
_cell.length_b   1.000
_cell.length_c   1.000
_cell.angle_alpha   90.00
_cell.angle_beta   90.00
_cell.angle_gamma   90.00
#
_symmetry.space_group_name_H-M   'P 1'
#
loop_
_entity.id
_entity.type
_entity.pdbx_description
1 polymer ?
#
loop_
_entity_poly.entity_id
_entity_poly.type
_entity_poly.pdbx_seq_one_letter_code
_entity_poly.pdbx_strand_id
1 'polypeptide(L)'
;MNLATLFSTFQLVGGVVLFISYLPMIKLLHTTKSAKNQSISFWIILDVGMVLFELNALYLAITLGQLSYAISQSLNLLCGIIVLIQLLIYRKND
;
A
#
# COMPACT_ATOMS: atom_id res chain seq x y z
N MET A 1 21.49 0.74 -20.35
CA MET A 1 20.80 0.69 -19.03
C MET A 1 21.44 -0.41 -18.20
N ASN A 2 21.94 -0.11 -17.00
CA ASN A 2 22.51 -1.15 -16.14
C ASN A 2 21.38 -1.91 -15.41
N LEU A 3 21.71 -3.09 -14.88
CA LEU A 3 20.74 -3.97 -14.24
C LEU A 3 20.04 -3.31 -13.04
N ALA A 4 20.77 -2.51 -12.26
CA ALA A 4 20.23 -1.80 -11.10
C ALA A 4 19.17 -0.74 -11.48
N THR A 5 19.39 0.01 -12.56
CA THR A 5 18.41 1.00 -13.07
C THR A 5 17.16 0.33 -13.63
N LEU A 6 17.29 -0.85 -14.25
CA LEU A 6 16.14 -1.62 -14.73
C LEU A 6 15.24 -2.07 -13.55
N PHE A 7 15.84 -2.69 -12.53
CA PHE A 7 15.08 -3.13 -11.35
C PHE A 7 14.48 -1.96 -10.57
N SER A 8 15.20 -0.85 -10.44
CA SER A 8 14.67 0.37 -9.81
C SER A 8 13.44 0.91 -10.56
N THR A 9 13.46 0.85 -11.90
CA THR A 9 12.31 1.23 -12.73
C THR A 9 11.12 0.31 -12.49
N PHE A 10 11.33 -1.02 -12.49
CA PHE A 10 10.25 -1.97 -12.20
C PHE A 10 9.67 -1.79 -10.80
N GLN A 11 10.51 -1.46 -9.82
CA GLN A 11 10.09 -1.22 -8.45
C GLN A 11 9.21 0.04 -8.35
N LEU A 12 9.60 1.13 -9.03
CA LEU A 12 8.80 2.34 -9.09
C LEU A 12 7.47 2.10 -9.81
N VAL A 13 7.50 1.45 -10.97
CA VAL A 13 6.27 1.11 -11.72
C VAL A 13 5.36 0.21 -10.89
N GLY A 14 5.91 -0.81 -10.23
CA GLY A 14 5.15 -1.67 -9.32
C GLY A 14 4.52 -0.89 -8.17
N GLY A 15 5.24 0.05 -7.58
CA GLY A 15 4.72 0.95 -6.55
C GLY A 15 3.56 1.83 -7.03
N VAL A 16 3.65 2.37 -8.25
CA VAL A 16 2.58 3.17 -8.87
C VAL A 16 1.36 2.32 -9.19
N VAL A 17 1.55 1.12 -9.75
CA VAL A 17 0.46 0.19 -10.06
C VAL A 17 -0.28 -0.21 -8.78
N LEU A 18 0.46 -0.52 -7.70
CA LEU A 18 -0.14 -0.85 -6.41
C LEU A 18 -0.93 0.34 -5.84
N PHE A 19 -0.38 1.56 -5.95
CA PHE A 19 -1.08 2.77 -5.50
C PHE A 19 -2.41 2.95 -6.24
N ILE A 20 -2.39 2.83 -7.57
CA ILE A 20 -3.59 2.92 -8.40
C ILE A 20 -4.61 1.82 -8.03
N SER A 21 -4.15 0.63 -7.64
CA SER A 21 -5.04 -0.48 -7.26
C SER A 21 -5.83 -0.21 -5.98
N TYR A 22 -5.33 0.63 -5.07
CA TYR A 22 -6.07 1.04 -3.87
C TYR A 22 -7.20 2.04 -4.18
N LEU A 23 -7.02 2.90 -5.19
CA LEU A 23 -8.01 3.93 -5.54
C LEU A 23 -9.44 3.41 -5.82
N PRO A 24 -9.67 2.35 -6.64
CA PRO A 24 -11.01 1.83 -6.85
C PRO A 24 -11.60 1.24 -5.58
N MET A 25 -10.78 0.66 -4.69
CA MET A 25 -11.24 0.07 -3.43
C MET A 25 -11.67 1.17 -2.43
N ILE A 26 -10.85 2.22 -2.29
CA ILE A 26 -11.17 3.41 -1.49
C ILE A 26 -12.47 4.04 -2.00
N LYS A 27 -12.60 4.21 -3.32
CA LYS A 27 -13.82 4.77 -3.93
C LYS A 27 -15.04 3.88 -3.70
N LEU A 28 -14.89 2.56 -3.83
CA LEU A 28 -15.97 1.60 -3.63
C LEU A 28 -16.50 1.69 -2.20
N LEU A 29 -15.61 1.56 -1.20
CA LEU A 29 -15.99 1.61 0.21
C LEU A 29 -16.62 2.95 0.59
N HIS A 30 -16.07 4.06 0.11
CA HIS A 30 -16.65 5.38 0.37
C HIS A 30 -18.05 5.55 -0.23
N THR A 31 -18.30 4.98 -1.41
CA THR A 31 -19.59 5.08 -2.11
C THR A 31 -20.63 4.14 -1.52
N THR A 32 -20.27 2.88 -1.26
CA THR A 32 -21.20 1.88 -0.73
C THR A 32 -21.42 2.03 0.77
N LYS A 33 -20.47 2.64 1.49
CA LYS A 33 -20.42 2.74 2.96
C LYS A 33 -20.62 1.38 3.65
N SER A 34 -20.24 0.30 2.98
CA SER A 34 -20.43 -1.08 3.42
C SER A 34 -19.15 -1.89 3.23
N ALA A 35 -18.77 -2.64 4.27
CA ALA A 35 -17.62 -3.53 4.32
C ALA A 35 -18.02 -5.02 4.23
N LYS A 36 -19.31 -5.32 4.00
CA LYS A 36 -19.90 -6.67 4.08
C LYS A 36 -19.11 -7.76 3.37
N ASN A 37 -18.62 -7.49 2.15
CA ASN A 37 -17.95 -8.49 1.31
C ASN A 37 -16.42 -8.49 1.39
N GLN A 38 -15.84 -7.77 2.35
CA GLN A 38 -14.40 -7.59 2.46
C GLN A 38 -13.88 -8.23 3.74
N SER A 39 -12.74 -8.94 3.68
CA SER A 39 -12.14 -9.57 4.87
C SER A 39 -11.25 -8.58 5.61
N ILE A 40 -11.62 -8.21 6.84
CA ILE A 40 -10.79 -7.32 7.67
C ILE A 40 -9.44 -7.99 7.97
N SER A 41 -9.43 -9.30 8.25
CA SER A 41 -8.21 -10.05 8.52
C SER A 41 -7.23 -10.03 7.35
N PHE A 42 -7.73 -10.07 6.09
CA PHE A 42 -6.88 -9.92 4.91
C PHE A 42 -6.18 -8.56 4.90
N TRP A 43 -6.93 -7.48 5.14
CA TRP A 43 -6.39 -6.12 5.13
C TRP A 43 -5.40 -5.87 6.28
N ILE A 44 -5.65 -6.44 7.47
CA ILE A 44 -4.69 -6.39 8.58
C ILE A 44 -3.39 -7.11 8.21
N ILE A 45 -3.46 -8.33 7.65
CA ILE A 45 -2.27 -9.09 7.26
C ILE A 45 -1.51 -8.36 6.15
N LEU A 46 -2.23 -7.78 5.18
CA LEU A 46 -1.65 -6.97 4.12
C LEU A 46 -0.89 -5.77 4.70
N ASP A 47 -1.52 -4.99 5.59
CA ASP A 47 -0.89 -3.82 6.20
C ASP A 47 0.33 -4.20 7.05
N VAL A 48 0.29 -5.32 7.77
CA VAL A 48 1.48 -5.83 8.48
C VAL A 48 2.61 -6.16 7.49
N GLY A 49 2.29 -6.81 6.38
CA GLY A 49 3.26 -7.05 5.31
C GLY A 49 3.83 -5.75 4.71
N MET A 50 2.97 -4.76 4.48
CA MET A 50 3.37 -3.44 3.98
C MET A 50 4.29 -2.69 4.96
N VAL A 51 4.05 -2.80 6.28
CA VAL A 51 4.96 -2.25 7.29
C VAL A 51 6.34 -2.92 7.22
N LEU A 52 6.40 -4.23 7.03
CA LEU A 52 7.69 -4.93 6.86
C LEU A 52 8.42 -4.49 5.58
N PHE A 53 7.69 -4.27 4.48
CA PHE A 53 8.28 -3.70 3.26
C PHE A 53 8.75 -2.25 3.45
N GLU A 54 8.01 -1.44 4.19
CA GLU A 54 8.40 -0.07 4.51
C GLU A 54 9.70 -0.04 5.32
N LEU A 55 9.83 -0.91 6.34
CA LEU A 55 11.06 -1.02 7.12
C LEU A 55 12.27 -1.41 6.24
N ASN A 56 12.07 -2.33 5.30
CA ASN A 56 13.11 -2.67 4.33
C ASN A 56 13.43 -1.49 3.40
N ALA A 57 12.42 -0.76 2.95
CA ALA A 57 12.60 0.40 2.08
C ALA A 57 13.34 1.55 2.78
N LEU A 58 13.04 1.80 4.05
CA LEU A 58 13.76 2.77 4.89
C LEU A 58 15.22 2.37 5.08
N TYR A 59 15.49 1.09 5.34
CA TYR A 59 16.86 0.57 5.40
C TYR A 59 17.62 0.87 4.10
N LEU A 60 17.04 0.52 2.94
CA LEU A 60 17.65 0.77 1.64
C LEU A 60 17.81 2.27 1.32
N ALA A 61 16.88 3.11 1.78
CA ALA A 61 16.98 4.56 1.62
C ALA A 61 18.16 5.14 2.41
N ILE A 62 18.38 4.67 3.64
CA ILE A 62 19.47 5.14 4.50
C ILE A 62 20.83 4.58 4.03
N THR A 63 20.90 3.30 3.65
CA THR A 63 22.18 2.66 3.31
C THR A 63 22.62 2.86 1.86
N LEU A 64 21.68 2.91 0.92
CA LEU A 64 21.97 2.95 -0.53
C LEU A 64 21.44 4.22 -1.21
N GLY A 65 20.83 5.15 -0.46
CA GLY A 65 20.27 6.38 -1.01
C GLY A 65 19.02 6.17 -1.87
N GLN A 66 18.36 5.01 -1.79
CA GLN A 66 17.20 4.64 -2.62
C GLN A 66 15.88 5.23 -2.10
N LEU A 67 15.81 6.56 -1.98
CA LEU A 67 14.64 7.28 -1.46
C LEU A 67 13.33 7.03 -2.23
N SER A 68 13.42 6.81 -3.55
CA SER A 68 12.23 6.56 -4.39
C SER A 68 11.47 5.30 -3.99
N TYR A 69 12.18 4.28 -3.49
CA TYR A 69 11.54 3.06 -3.01
C TYR A 69 10.78 3.29 -1.70
N ALA A 70 11.41 3.97 -0.73
CA ALA A 70 10.76 4.35 0.52
C ALA A 70 9.49 5.17 0.26
N ILE A 71 9.56 6.23 -0.56
CA ILE A 71 8.39 7.06 -0.89
C ILE A 71 7.24 6.22 -1.48
N SER A 72 7.56 5.32 -2.40
CA SER A 72 6.55 4.47 -3.04
C SER A 72 5.91 3.52 -2.03
N GLN A 73 6.68 2.93 -1.12
CA GLN A 73 6.14 2.06 -0.08
C GLN A 73 5.33 2.82 0.97
N SER A 74 5.77 4.02 1.39
CA SER A 74 5.03 4.84 2.35
C SER A 74 3.66 5.23 1.81
N LEU A 75 3.58 5.60 0.51
CA LEU A 75 2.30 5.91 -0.14
C LEU A 75 1.36 4.70 -0.19
N ASN A 76 1.89 3.52 -0.50
CA ASN A 76 1.10 2.30 -0.55
C ASN A 76 0.62 1.87 0.84
N LEU A 77 1.47 1.97 1.86
CA LEU A 77 1.11 1.71 3.25
C LEU A 77 0.02 2.69 3.72
N LEU A 78 0.13 3.98 3.38
CA LEU A 78 -0.90 4.96 3.69
C LEU A 78 -2.24 4.59 3.05
N CYS A 79 -2.24 4.17 1.79
CA CYS A 79 -3.44 3.70 1.11
C CYS A 79 -4.04 2.45 1.77
N GLY A 80 -3.21 1.47 2.14
CA GLY A 80 -3.64 0.28 2.87
C GLY A 80 -4.34 0.64 4.18
N ILE A 81 -3.71 1.50 4.99
CA ILE A 81 -4.27 2.03 6.24
C ILE A 81 -5.60 2.75 6.00
N ILE A 82 -5.71 3.58 4.96
CA ILE A 82 -6.97 4.26 4.62
C ILE A 82 -8.09 3.24 4.34
N VAL A 83 -7.80 2.18 3.58
CA VAL A 83 -8.77 1.13 3.31
C VAL A 83 -9.15 0.38 4.59
N LEU A 84 -8.18 0.02 5.42
CA LEU A 84 -8.45 -0.65 6.69
C LEU A 84 -9.32 0.19 7.62
N ILE A 85 -9.04 1.49 7.74
CA ILE A 85 -9.86 2.43 8.52
C ILE A 85 -11.29 2.48 7.97
N GLN A 86 -11.47 2.60 6.64
CA GLN A 86 -12.81 2.59 6.04
C GLN A 86 -13.56 1.29 6.31
N LEU A 87 -12.87 0.14 6.22
CA LEU A 87 -13.47 -1.15 6.53
C LEU A 87 -13.92 -1.26 7.99
N LEU A 88 -13.11 -0.79 8.94
CA LEU A 88 -13.46 -0.80 10.36
C LEU A 88 -14.65 0.12 10.66
N ILE A 89 -14.69 1.30 10.05
CA ILE A 89 -15.80 2.26 10.23
C ILE A 89 -17.10 1.70 9.62
N TYR A 90 -17.04 1.19 8.40
CA TYR A 90 -18.25 0.74 7.69
C TYR A 90 -18.75 -0.63 8.15
N ARG A 91 -17.88 -1.51 8.68
CA ARG A 91 -18.32 -2.76 9.32
C ARG A 91 -19.23 -2.51 10.51
N LYS A 92 -19.04 -1.42 11.25
CA LYS A 92 -19.90 -1.07 12.39
C LYS A 92 -21.31 -0.66 11.94
N ASN A 93 -21.46 -0.22 10.69
CA ASN A 93 -22.72 0.23 10.12
C ASN A 93 -23.44 -0.87 9.30
N ASP A 94 -22.80 -2.04 9.11
CA ASP A 94 -23.35 -3.25 8.51
C ASP A 94 -23.94 -4.17 9.59
#